data_AF-A0A6M1ZWJ5-F1
#
_entry.id   AF-A0A6M1ZWJ5-F1
#
_cell.length_a   1.000
_cell.length_b   1.000
_cell.length_c   1.000
_cell.angle_alpha   90.00
_cell.angle_beta   90.00
_cell.angle_gamma   90.00
#
_symmetry.space_group_name_H-M   'P 1'
#
loop_
_entity.id
_entity.type
_entity.pdbx_description
1 polymer ?
#
loop_
_entity_poly.entity_id
_entity_poly.type
_entity_poly.pdbx_seq_one_letter_code
_entity_poly.pdbx_strand_id
1 'polypeptide(L)'
;QPYILETDGTMFDIIEGERLKLENLLFAMMVVSGNDASNVAAEMVDGSINKFMENLNVFLKKIGCADTSFLNPHGLHHPNHLTTAYDLALLLSQANQNEKFMQLYSCNYFIREQTNKQKYKELKTNNKLLKPNKFQYKYTLGSKTGYHAKAKYNLSAIAKKNDRELIAVVLNCDNSEKRYVDVINLFENAFKEEKISKKLIDKSQTFQAKLDGASKNIKGHIKEDFILKYYLSEETNYKMFIQWDDLKLPIKANSRLGFIKVISEESEVLDKLPLYATGDVNRSFLRFLKDLFL
;
A
#
# COMPACT_ATOMS: atom_id res chain seq x y z
N GLN A 1 39.84 11.26 -1.24
CA GLN A 1 39.07 11.24 0.02
C GLN A 1 37.59 11.12 -0.33
N PRO A 2 36.76 10.43 0.47
CA PRO A 2 35.31 10.43 0.24
C PRO A 2 34.79 11.86 0.31
N TYR A 3 33.87 12.21 -0.61
CA TYR A 3 33.25 13.53 -0.65
C TYR A 3 32.27 13.65 0.53
N ILE A 4 32.60 14.43 1.57
CA ILE A 4 31.76 14.58 2.77
C ILE A 4 30.71 15.67 2.52
N LEU A 5 29.43 15.31 2.64
CA LEU A 5 28.31 16.26 2.50
C LEU A 5 28.10 17.10 3.76
N GLU A 6 27.98 16.44 4.90
CA GLU A 6 27.92 17.05 6.24
C GLU A 6 28.66 16.14 7.24
N THR A 7 29.20 16.72 8.31
CA THR A 7 30.04 16.01 9.28
C THR A 7 29.30 14.95 10.11
N ASP A 8 27.97 15.01 10.15
CA ASP A 8 27.08 14.08 10.86
C ASP A 8 26.26 13.18 9.92
N GLY A 9 26.48 13.28 8.60
CA GLY A 9 25.84 12.44 7.59
C GLY A 9 26.44 11.03 7.51
N THR A 10 25.62 10.04 7.15
CA THR A 10 26.12 8.69 6.85
C THR A 10 26.45 8.57 5.37
N MET A 11 27.56 7.90 5.05
CA MET A 11 28.10 7.80 3.69
C MET A 11 28.32 6.33 3.31
N PHE A 12 28.22 6.05 2.02
CA PHE A 12 28.60 4.76 1.42
C PHE A 12 30.11 4.69 1.10
N ASP A 13 30.78 5.85 1.12
CA ASP A 13 32.19 6.07 0.80
C ASP A 13 32.51 5.93 -0.69
N ILE A 14 31.67 6.52 -1.54
CA ILE A 14 31.89 6.53 -3.00
C ILE A 14 33.14 7.34 -3.33
N ILE A 15 33.98 6.80 -4.22
CA ILE A 15 35.22 7.45 -4.68
C ILE A 15 35.03 8.02 -6.09
N GLU A 16 35.61 9.19 -6.36
CA GLU A 16 35.61 9.79 -7.70
C GLU A 16 36.17 8.81 -8.75
N GLY A 17 35.43 8.67 -9.87
CA GLY A 17 35.74 7.73 -10.94
C GLY A 17 35.44 6.25 -10.61
N GLU A 18 34.80 5.96 -9.48
CA GLU A 18 34.28 4.63 -9.17
C GLU A 18 33.07 4.29 -10.03
N ARG A 19 32.99 3.03 -10.48
CA ARG A 19 31.87 2.49 -11.26
C ARG A 19 31.06 1.58 -10.37
N LEU A 20 29.80 1.94 -10.14
CA LEU A 20 28.85 1.21 -9.31
C LEU A 20 27.61 0.86 -10.13
N LYS A 21 27.01 -0.31 -9.84
CA LYS A 21 25.66 -0.64 -10.33
C LYS A 21 24.64 0.22 -9.57
N LEU A 22 23.55 0.62 -10.22
CA LEU A 22 22.45 1.35 -9.56
C LEU A 22 21.93 0.61 -8.33
N GLU A 23 21.83 -0.72 -8.41
CA GLU A 23 21.45 -1.58 -7.29
C GLU A 23 22.34 -1.38 -6.05
N ASN A 24 23.65 -1.20 -6.22
CA ASN A 24 24.56 -0.93 -5.10
C ASN A 24 24.19 0.40 -4.40
N LEU A 25 23.79 1.42 -5.18
CA LEU A 25 23.39 2.72 -4.64
C LEU A 25 22.07 2.57 -3.86
N LEU A 26 21.08 1.85 -4.41
CA LEU A 26 19.80 1.62 -3.75
C LEU A 26 19.94 0.84 -2.44
N PHE A 27 20.77 -0.22 -2.42
CA PHE A 27 21.06 -0.93 -1.17
C PHE A 27 21.84 -0.06 -0.18
N ALA A 28 22.78 0.77 -0.64
CA ALA A 28 23.48 1.71 0.24
C ALA A 28 22.52 2.72 0.90
N MET A 29 21.56 3.25 0.15
CA MET A 29 20.51 4.14 0.67
C MET A 29 19.63 3.44 1.72
N MET A 30 19.23 2.19 1.48
CA MET A 30 18.30 1.49 2.38
C MET A 30 18.99 0.86 3.60
N VAL A 31 20.16 0.25 3.42
CA VAL A 31 20.85 -0.51 4.48
C VAL A 31 21.65 0.41 5.40
N VAL A 32 22.41 1.36 4.85
CA VAL A 32 23.29 2.24 5.63
C VAL A 32 22.92 3.72 5.54
N SER A 33 21.86 4.09 4.82
CA SER A 33 21.47 5.50 4.67
C SER A 33 22.56 6.35 4.02
N GLY A 34 23.25 5.82 3.00
CA GLY A 34 24.33 6.52 2.30
C GLY A 34 23.83 7.78 1.56
N ASN A 35 24.25 8.95 2.04
CA ASN A 35 23.84 10.24 1.48
C ASN A 35 24.49 10.51 0.11
N ASP A 36 25.76 10.15 -0.05
CA ASP A 36 26.49 10.15 -1.34
C ASP A 36 25.79 9.27 -2.38
N ALA A 37 25.38 8.07 -2.01
CA ALA A 37 24.64 7.16 -2.89
C ALA A 37 23.31 7.78 -3.36
N SER A 38 22.63 8.54 -2.50
CA SER A 38 21.38 9.23 -2.84
C SER A 38 21.61 10.33 -3.88
N ASN A 39 22.69 11.11 -3.76
CA ASN A 39 23.05 12.13 -4.76
C ASN A 39 23.40 11.51 -6.11
N VAL A 40 24.27 10.48 -6.12
CA VAL A 40 24.68 9.81 -7.36
C VAL A 40 23.47 9.15 -8.04
N ALA A 41 22.56 8.53 -7.27
CA ALA A 41 21.34 7.97 -7.82
C ALA A 41 20.42 9.04 -8.42
N ALA A 42 20.23 10.17 -7.73
CA ALA A 42 19.43 11.29 -8.20
C ALA A 42 19.96 11.88 -9.52
N GLU A 43 21.27 12.13 -9.60
CA GLU A 43 21.92 12.61 -10.83
C GLU A 43 21.84 11.59 -11.97
N MET A 44 21.98 10.29 -11.67
CA MET A 44 21.85 9.24 -12.68
C MET A 44 20.44 9.17 -13.26
N VAL A 45 19.40 9.38 -12.44
CA VAL A 45 17.99 9.28 -12.85
C VAL A 45 17.56 10.49 -13.69
N ASP A 46 17.86 11.70 -13.25
CA ASP A 46 17.32 12.94 -13.85
C ASP A 46 18.39 13.90 -14.39
N GLY A 47 19.65 13.45 -14.48
CA GLY A 47 20.78 14.21 -15.00
C GLY A 47 21.33 15.29 -14.05
N SER A 48 20.56 15.69 -13.03
CA SER A 48 21.00 16.59 -11.95
C SER A 48 20.13 16.41 -10.71
N ILE A 49 20.69 16.71 -9.53
CA ILE A 49 19.94 16.70 -8.27
C ILE A 49 18.75 17.66 -8.32
N ASN A 50 18.93 18.87 -8.86
CA ASN A 50 17.85 19.86 -8.97
C ASN A 50 16.66 19.31 -9.76
N LYS A 51 16.95 18.70 -10.92
CA LYS A 51 15.89 18.12 -11.75
C LYS A 51 15.20 16.94 -11.07
N PHE A 52 15.97 16.11 -10.37
CA PHE A 52 15.42 15.04 -9.55
C PHE A 52 14.47 15.55 -8.47
N MET A 53 14.86 16.59 -7.73
CA MET A 53 14.00 17.15 -6.69
C MET A 53 12.72 17.77 -7.27
N GLU A 54 12.78 18.43 -8.43
CA GLU A 54 11.58 18.91 -9.12
C GLU A 54 10.61 17.76 -9.45
N ASN A 55 11.11 16.72 -10.13
CA ASN A 55 10.31 15.58 -10.55
C ASN A 55 9.76 14.79 -9.35
N LEU A 56 10.56 14.62 -8.29
CA LEU A 56 10.14 13.99 -7.05
C LEU A 56 8.96 14.73 -6.41
N ASN A 57 9.04 16.06 -6.28
CA ASN A 57 7.96 16.84 -5.66
C ASN A 57 6.70 16.88 -6.54
N VAL A 58 6.82 16.83 -7.88
CA VAL A 58 5.67 16.65 -8.78
C VAL A 58 5.02 15.29 -8.55
N PHE A 59 5.83 14.23 -8.43
CA PHE A 59 5.35 12.89 -8.14
C PHE A 59 4.62 12.80 -6.79
N LEU A 60 5.20 13.37 -5.72
CA LEU A 60 4.60 13.39 -4.37
C LEU A 60 3.20 14.02 -4.37
N LYS A 61 3.03 15.16 -5.04
CA LYS A 61 1.71 15.80 -5.20
C LYS A 61 0.73 14.91 -5.96
N LYS A 62 1.19 14.24 -7.03
CA LYS A 62 0.35 13.35 -7.84
C LYS A 62 -0.19 12.16 -7.04
N ILE A 63 0.60 11.63 -6.10
CA ILE A 63 0.19 10.50 -5.26
C ILE A 63 -0.55 10.91 -3.98
N GLY A 64 -0.81 12.21 -3.79
CA GLY A 64 -1.60 12.72 -2.66
C GLY A 64 -0.78 13.15 -1.43
N CYS A 65 0.56 13.14 -1.49
CA CYS A 65 1.42 13.67 -0.44
C CYS A 65 1.45 15.21 -0.50
N ALA A 66 0.34 15.84 -0.11
CA ALA A 66 0.10 17.27 -0.29
C ALA A 66 0.94 18.17 0.63
N ASP A 67 1.34 17.65 1.79
CA ASP A 67 2.05 18.38 2.85
C ASP A 67 3.54 18.03 2.91
N THR A 68 4.08 17.48 1.81
CA THR A 68 5.48 17.07 1.69
C THR A 68 6.22 17.87 0.63
N SER A 69 7.42 18.35 0.98
CA SER A 69 8.36 19.00 0.07
C SER A 69 9.79 18.62 0.46
N PHE A 70 10.48 17.89 -0.43
CA PHE A 70 11.87 17.49 -0.23
C PHE A 70 12.82 18.36 -1.04
N LEU A 71 13.94 18.76 -0.43
CA LEU A 71 14.91 19.70 -1.03
C LEU A 71 16.28 19.09 -1.29
N ASN A 72 16.49 17.84 -0.88
CA ASN A 72 17.67 17.05 -1.20
C ASN A 72 17.28 15.55 -1.17
N PRO A 73 18.03 14.67 -1.87
CA PRO A 73 17.65 13.27 -2.01
C PRO A 73 18.01 12.42 -0.79
N HIS A 74 18.84 12.93 0.13
CA HIS A 74 19.36 12.19 1.27
C HIS A 74 18.64 12.48 2.61
N GLY A 75 17.84 13.54 2.69
CA GLY A 75 17.10 13.90 3.90
C GLY A 75 17.91 14.67 4.95
N LEU A 76 19.05 15.26 4.59
CA LEU A 76 19.75 16.17 5.50
C LEU A 76 18.92 17.45 5.67
N HIS A 77 19.15 18.16 6.77
CA HIS A 77 18.30 19.27 7.13
C HIS A 77 18.34 20.39 6.10
N HIS A 78 17.14 20.83 5.73
CA HIS A 78 16.94 22.06 5.00
C HIS A 78 15.73 22.77 5.61
N PRO A 79 15.75 24.11 5.81
CA PRO A 79 14.67 24.83 6.51
C PRO A 79 13.28 24.63 5.91
N ASN A 80 13.20 24.46 4.59
CA ASN A 80 11.95 24.24 3.85
C ASN A 80 11.64 22.74 3.60
N HIS A 81 12.45 21.82 4.13
CA HIS A 81 12.21 20.38 4.00
C HIS A 81 11.14 19.95 4.99
N LEU A 82 10.02 19.44 4.48
CA LEU A 82 8.84 19.15 5.25
C LEU A 82 8.18 17.86 4.79
N THR A 83 7.59 17.15 5.73
CA THR A 83 6.68 16.02 5.49
C THR A 83 5.80 15.81 6.70
N THR A 84 4.80 14.94 6.59
CA THR A 84 3.92 14.51 7.68
C THR A 84 4.00 13.01 7.86
N ALA A 85 3.56 12.51 9.02
CA ALA A 85 3.47 11.07 9.25
C ALA A 85 2.49 10.40 8.26
N TYR A 86 1.42 11.11 7.91
CA TYR A 86 0.40 10.65 6.95
C TYR A 86 0.99 10.53 5.53
N ASP A 87 1.66 11.58 5.04
CA ASP A 87 2.25 11.56 3.70
C ASP A 87 3.33 10.49 3.54
N LEU A 88 4.17 10.29 4.58
CA LEU A 88 5.15 9.22 4.58
C LEU A 88 4.48 7.84 4.58
N ALA A 89 3.36 7.68 5.30
CA ALA A 89 2.60 6.44 5.28
C ALA A 89 1.97 6.18 3.90
N LEU A 90 1.47 7.22 3.23
CA LEU A 90 0.94 7.15 1.87
C LEU A 90 2.02 6.80 0.85
N LEU A 91 3.17 7.47 0.91
CA LEU A 91 4.32 7.16 0.07
C LEU A 91 4.79 5.72 0.27
N LEU A 92 4.85 5.27 1.53
CA LEU A 92 5.24 3.90 1.84
C LEU A 92 4.18 2.88 1.38
N SER A 93 2.89 3.23 1.43
CA SER A 93 1.80 2.41 0.88
C SER A 93 1.94 2.22 -0.63
N GLN A 94 2.27 3.29 -1.36
CA GLN A 94 2.56 3.22 -2.79
C GLN A 94 3.82 2.39 -3.07
N ALA A 95 4.89 2.59 -2.30
CA ALA A 95 6.16 1.87 -2.47
C ALA A 95 6.03 0.37 -2.13
N ASN A 96 5.18 0.00 -1.17
CA ASN A 96 4.92 -1.37 -0.76
C ASN A 96 4.35 -2.25 -1.88
N GLN A 97 3.70 -1.65 -2.89
CA GLN A 97 3.22 -2.35 -4.09
C GLN A 97 4.35 -2.79 -5.02
N ASN A 98 5.60 -2.35 -4.78
CA ASN A 98 6.76 -2.67 -5.60
C ASN A 98 7.63 -3.73 -4.90
N GLU A 99 7.66 -4.95 -5.46
CA GLU A 99 8.44 -6.06 -4.92
C GLU A 99 9.94 -5.75 -4.78
N LYS A 100 10.52 -5.00 -5.72
CA LYS A 100 11.94 -4.60 -5.64
C LYS A 100 12.19 -3.64 -4.50
N PHE A 101 11.27 -2.70 -4.26
CA PHE A 101 11.36 -1.84 -3.09
C PHE A 101 11.32 -2.66 -1.80
N MET A 102 10.41 -3.63 -1.69
CA MET A 102 10.31 -4.47 -0.51
C MET A 102 11.54 -5.35 -0.28
N GLN A 103 12.22 -5.80 -1.33
CA GLN A 103 13.53 -6.47 -1.21
C GLN A 103 14.59 -5.54 -0.58
N LEU A 104 14.62 -4.27 -0.97
CA LEU A 104 15.55 -3.28 -0.42
C LEU A 104 15.18 -2.89 1.02
N TYR A 105 13.90 -2.65 1.28
CA TYR A 105 13.36 -2.13 2.54
C TYR A 105 13.39 -3.16 3.70
N SER A 106 13.38 -4.45 3.35
CA SER A 106 13.51 -5.59 4.27
C SER A 106 14.97 -6.03 4.50
N CYS A 107 15.92 -5.45 3.77
CA CYS A 107 17.29 -5.94 3.72
C CYS A 107 18.07 -5.72 5.02
N ASN A 108 18.59 -6.80 5.60
CA ASN A 108 19.41 -6.77 6.81
C ASN A 108 20.90 -6.50 6.53
N TYR A 109 21.40 -7.02 5.42
CA TYR A 109 22.77 -6.83 5.00
C TYR A 109 22.87 -6.94 3.48
N PHE A 110 23.83 -6.24 2.92
CA PHE A 110 24.12 -6.27 1.49
C PHE A 110 25.63 -6.36 1.29
N ILE A 111 26.07 -7.22 0.38
CA ILE A 111 27.49 -7.31 0.01
C ILE A 111 27.66 -6.55 -1.29
N ARG A 112 28.33 -5.40 -1.21
CA ARG A 112 28.77 -4.68 -2.39
C ARG A 112 29.97 -5.42 -2.98
N GLU A 113 29.82 -5.85 -4.23
CA GLU A 113 30.90 -6.46 -5.02
C GLU A 113 32.14 -5.56 -5.12
N GLN A 114 33.28 -6.15 -5.49
CA GLN A 114 34.50 -5.40 -5.79
C GLN A 114 34.26 -4.46 -6.97
N THR A 115 34.70 -3.20 -6.84
CA THR A 115 34.62 -2.19 -7.90
C THR A 115 35.99 -1.97 -8.55
N ASN A 116 36.04 -1.06 -9.53
CA ASN A 116 37.30 -0.61 -10.12
C ASN A 116 38.19 0.21 -9.16
N LYS A 117 37.66 0.62 -7.99
CA LYS A 117 38.39 1.46 -7.03
C LYS A 117 38.51 0.84 -5.64
N GLN A 118 37.64 -0.10 -5.27
CA GLN A 118 37.50 -0.58 -3.91
C GLN A 118 37.24 -2.09 -3.84
N LYS A 119 37.71 -2.75 -2.78
CA LYS A 119 37.42 -4.16 -2.47
C LYS A 119 35.95 -4.38 -2.12
N TYR A 120 35.46 -5.61 -2.14
CA TYR A 120 34.10 -5.90 -1.70
C TYR A 120 33.87 -5.38 -0.25
N LYS A 121 32.64 -4.96 0.06
CA LYS A 121 32.27 -4.39 1.37
C LYS A 121 30.93 -4.95 1.82
N GLU A 122 30.87 -5.49 3.02
CA GLU A 122 29.61 -5.89 3.66
C GLU A 122 29.00 -4.67 4.35
N LEU A 123 27.73 -4.39 4.05
CA LEU A 123 26.91 -3.36 4.68
C LEU A 123 25.89 -4.03 5.59
N LYS A 124 25.67 -3.50 6.80
CA LYS A 124 24.71 -4.03 7.76
C LYS A 124 23.74 -2.96 8.20
N THR A 125 22.47 -3.33 8.33
CA THR A 125 21.43 -2.40 8.76
C THR A 125 21.59 -2.01 10.23
N ASN A 126 21.41 -0.72 10.50
CA ASN A 126 21.28 -0.21 11.86
C ASN A 126 19.87 -0.36 12.42
N ASN A 127 18.91 -0.79 11.60
CA ASN A 127 17.53 -0.93 12.00
C ASN A 127 17.34 -2.08 12.99
N LYS A 128 16.82 -1.76 14.18
CA LYS A 128 16.63 -2.73 15.25
C LYS A 128 15.37 -3.60 15.07
N LEU A 129 14.42 -3.24 14.21
CA LEU A 129 13.25 -4.10 13.98
C LEU A 129 13.60 -5.37 13.21
N LEU A 130 14.62 -5.31 12.34
CA LEU A 130 14.95 -6.36 11.36
C LEU A 130 16.02 -7.36 11.85
N LYS A 131 16.75 -7.04 12.92
CA LYS A 131 17.89 -7.83 13.41
C LYS A 131 17.68 -8.39 14.81
N PRO A 132 18.35 -9.49 15.20
CA PRO A 132 18.25 -10.03 16.55
C PRO A 132 18.67 -9.04 17.63
N ASN A 133 17.72 -8.55 18.43
CA ASN A 133 17.91 -7.71 19.62
C ASN A 133 16.57 -7.53 20.37
N LYS A 134 16.55 -6.74 21.45
CA LYS A 134 15.34 -6.49 22.26
C LYS A 134 14.16 -5.81 21.52
N PHE A 135 14.39 -5.15 20.39
CA PHE A 135 13.35 -4.52 19.55
C PHE A 135 13.05 -5.30 18.28
N GLN A 136 13.63 -6.50 18.10
CA GLN A 136 13.29 -7.31 16.94
C GLN A 136 11.77 -7.57 16.95
N TYR A 137 11.11 -7.30 15.83
CA TYR A 137 9.67 -7.48 15.74
C TYR A 137 9.34 -8.44 14.60
N LYS A 138 8.92 -9.66 14.95
CA LYS A 138 8.75 -10.79 14.02
C LYS A 138 7.75 -10.55 12.89
N TYR A 139 6.85 -9.58 13.03
CA TYR A 139 5.86 -9.24 12.02
C TYR A 139 6.37 -8.17 11.04
N THR A 140 7.55 -7.58 11.26
CA THR A 140 8.11 -6.53 10.41
C THR A 140 8.47 -7.08 9.03
N LEU A 141 7.94 -6.44 7.98
CA LEU A 141 8.32 -6.71 6.60
C LEU A 141 9.47 -5.81 6.15
N GLY A 142 9.57 -4.58 6.67
CA GLY A 142 10.66 -3.67 6.36
C GLY A 142 10.55 -2.39 7.19
N SER A 143 11.65 -1.65 7.32
CA SER A 143 11.63 -0.39 8.06
C SER A 143 12.82 0.52 7.75
N LYS A 144 12.62 1.84 7.88
CA LYS A 144 13.68 2.84 7.71
C LYS A 144 13.74 3.79 8.89
N THR A 145 14.96 3.98 9.38
CA THR A 145 15.27 4.93 10.46
C THR A 145 15.68 6.28 9.89
N GLY A 146 15.35 7.34 10.62
CA GLY A 146 15.86 8.69 10.39
C GLY A 146 16.35 9.32 11.69
N TYR A 147 17.41 10.13 11.60
CA TYR A 147 17.86 10.98 12.68
C TYR A 147 18.55 12.22 12.12
N HIS A 148 18.18 13.38 12.65
CA HIS A 148 18.93 14.62 12.52
C HIS A 148 18.69 15.46 13.77
N ALA A 149 19.66 16.28 14.20
CA ALA A 149 19.57 17.03 15.46
C ALA A 149 18.26 17.83 15.63
N LYS A 150 17.74 18.41 14.53
CA LYS A 150 16.46 19.14 14.50
C LYS A 150 15.21 18.24 14.35
N ALA A 151 15.34 17.08 13.70
CA ALA A 151 14.20 16.17 13.45
C ALA A 151 14.03 15.09 14.53
N LYS A 152 15.01 14.98 15.44
CA LYS A 152 15.17 13.90 16.42
C LYS A 152 15.04 12.52 15.76
N TYR A 153 14.44 11.55 16.45
CA TYR A 153 14.41 10.15 16.06
C TYR A 153 13.10 9.80 15.34
N ASN A 154 13.22 9.32 14.11
CA ASN A 154 12.09 8.93 13.26
C ASN A 154 12.19 7.44 12.88
N LEU A 155 11.03 6.82 12.61
CA LEU A 155 10.94 5.46 12.11
C LEU A 155 9.67 5.29 11.27
N SER A 156 9.82 4.70 10.09
CA SER A 156 8.73 4.12 9.33
C SER A 156 8.91 2.60 9.27
N ALA A 157 7.80 1.86 9.33
CA ALA A 157 7.82 0.40 9.28
C ALA A 157 6.57 -0.14 8.62
N ILE A 158 6.70 -1.32 8.01
CA ILE A 158 5.58 -2.16 7.55
C ILE A 158 5.61 -3.41 8.41
N ALA A 159 4.45 -3.84 8.90
CA ALA A 159 4.30 -5.12 9.57
C ALA A 159 3.04 -5.85 9.11
N LYS A 160 3.12 -7.18 9.06
CA LYS A 160 1.99 -8.05 8.70
C LYS A 160 1.82 -9.17 9.71
N LYS A 161 0.60 -9.32 10.21
CA LYS A 161 0.19 -10.40 11.11
C LYS A 161 -1.11 -11.01 10.60
N ASN A 162 -1.07 -12.30 10.25
CA ASN A 162 -2.14 -12.97 9.51
C ASN A 162 -2.44 -12.21 8.20
N ASP A 163 -3.71 -11.90 7.93
CA ASP A 163 -4.14 -11.18 6.72
C ASP A 163 -4.17 -9.65 6.88
N ARG A 164 -3.74 -9.11 8.03
CA ARG A 164 -3.69 -7.66 8.27
C ARG A 164 -2.27 -7.15 8.10
N GLU A 165 -2.09 -6.22 7.18
CA GLU A 165 -0.83 -5.51 6.93
C GLU A 165 -1.00 -4.03 7.27
N LEU A 166 -0.04 -3.47 7.97
CA LEU A 166 -0.11 -2.12 8.53
C LEU A 166 1.19 -1.37 8.28
N ILE A 167 1.05 -0.06 8.11
CA ILE A 167 2.14 0.91 8.09
C ILE A 167 2.10 1.74 9.37
N ALA A 168 3.25 1.89 10.01
CA ALA A 168 3.41 2.81 11.13
C ALA A 168 4.54 3.80 10.84
N VAL A 169 4.27 5.08 11.12
CA VAL A 169 5.24 6.16 11.04
C VAL A 169 5.23 6.92 12.35
N VAL A 170 6.40 7.06 12.98
CA VAL A 170 6.60 7.92 14.15
C VAL A 170 7.69 8.94 13.83
N LEU A 171 7.42 10.19 14.22
CA LEU A 171 8.29 11.33 13.99
C LEU A 171 8.62 12.02 15.31
N ASN A 172 9.80 12.65 15.39
CA ASN A 172 10.23 13.49 16.50
C ASN A 172 10.23 12.77 17.87
N CYS A 173 10.55 11.48 17.91
CA CYS A 173 10.68 10.75 19.17
C CYS A 173 11.88 11.29 19.97
N ASP A 174 11.73 11.36 21.30
CA ASP A 174 12.74 11.97 22.18
C ASP A 174 14.06 11.21 22.24
N ASN A 175 14.04 9.90 21.97
CA ASN A 175 15.25 9.08 21.94
C ASN A 175 15.16 7.92 20.95
N SER A 176 16.33 7.32 20.66
CA SER A 176 16.49 6.26 19.67
C SER A 176 15.72 4.98 19.98
N GLU A 177 15.49 4.67 21.26
CA GLU A 177 14.74 3.46 21.66
C GLU A 177 13.23 3.69 21.57
N LYS A 178 12.77 4.88 21.93
CA LYS A 178 11.35 5.24 21.97
C LYS A 178 10.67 5.11 20.62
N ARG A 179 11.32 5.48 19.51
CA ARG A 179 10.76 5.25 18.16
C ARG A 179 10.42 3.78 17.87
N TYR A 180 11.20 2.84 18.41
CA TYR A 180 10.94 1.41 18.22
C TYR A 180 9.80 0.95 19.11
N VAL A 181 9.79 1.38 20.38
CA VAL A 181 8.72 1.08 21.33
C VAL A 181 7.37 1.59 20.81
N ASP A 182 7.32 2.85 20.36
CA ASP A 182 6.08 3.47 19.89
C ASP A 182 5.56 2.77 18.62
N VAL A 183 6.42 2.46 17.64
CA VAL A 183 6.03 1.70 16.45
C VAL A 183 5.52 0.30 16.78
N ILE A 184 6.20 -0.43 17.65
CA ILE A 184 5.76 -1.77 18.07
C ILE A 184 4.41 -1.68 18.79
N ASN A 185 4.22 -0.68 19.67
CA ASN A 185 2.96 -0.48 20.37
C ASN A 185 1.81 -0.12 19.42
N LEU A 186 2.05 0.70 18.40
CA LEU A 186 1.06 1.00 17.35
C LEU A 186 0.62 -0.28 16.63
N PHE A 187 1.58 -1.10 16.20
CA PHE A 187 1.28 -2.39 15.56
C PHE A 187 0.53 -3.34 16.48
N GLU A 188 1.01 -3.54 17.72
CA GLU A 188 0.37 -4.46 18.66
C GLU A 188 -1.04 -4.02 19.05
N ASN A 189 -1.28 -2.72 19.22
CA ASN A 189 -2.62 -2.21 19.51
C ASN A 189 -3.57 -2.42 18.33
N ALA A 190 -3.12 -2.10 17.10
CA ALA A 190 -3.93 -2.33 15.91
C ALA A 190 -4.19 -3.82 15.71
N PHE A 191 -3.18 -4.69 15.77
CA PHE A 191 -3.36 -6.13 15.59
C PHE A 191 -4.23 -6.83 16.66
N LYS A 192 -4.46 -6.20 17.82
CA LYS A 192 -5.38 -6.70 18.85
C LYS A 192 -6.84 -6.33 18.58
N GLU A 193 -7.09 -5.35 17.73
CA GLU A 193 -8.45 -4.96 17.35
C GLU A 193 -9.14 -6.14 16.67
N GLU A 194 -10.36 -6.43 17.10
CA GLU A 194 -11.19 -7.48 16.52
C GLU A 194 -12.09 -6.90 15.43
N LYS A 195 -12.40 -7.72 14.42
CA LYS A 195 -13.38 -7.32 13.40
C LYS A 195 -14.78 -7.31 13.99
N ILE A 196 -15.51 -6.23 13.75
CA ILE A 196 -16.95 -6.15 14.01
C ILE A 196 -17.75 -6.64 12.80
N SER A 197 -18.97 -7.10 13.05
CA SER A 197 -19.86 -7.64 12.02
C SER A 197 -21.07 -6.73 11.83
N LYS A 198 -21.34 -6.33 10.59
CA LYS A 198 -22.53 -5.53 10.21
C LYS A 198 -23.31 -6.30 9.15
N LYS A 199 -24.53 -6.73 9.47
CA LYS A 199 -25.43 -7.36 8.49
C LYS A 199 -25.93 -6.28 7.53
N LEU A 200 -25.63 -6.44 6.24
CA LEU A 200 -26.00 -5.46 5.21
C LEU A 200 -27.21 -5.91 4.40
N ILE A 201 -27.33 -7.22 4.15
CA ILE A 201 -28.43 -7.80 3.37
C ILE A 201 -28.90 -9.07 4.07
N ASP A 202 -30.21 -9.17 4.27
CA ASP A 202 -30.86 -10.37 4.78
C ASP A 202 -31.21 -11.30 3.60
N LYS A 203 -31.04 -12.61 3.74
CA LYS A 203 -31.34 -13.56 2.65
C LYS A 203 -32.80 -13.56 2.20
N SER A 204 -33.72 -13.07 3.04
CA SER A 204 -35.13 -12.88 2.70
C SER A 204 -35.37 -11.66 1.82
N GLN A 205 -34.43 -10.72 1.75
CA GLN A 205 -34.56 -9.54 0.88
C GLN A 205 -34.52 -9.97 -0.59
N THR A 206 -35.44 -9.38 -1.36
CA THR A 206 -35.52 -9.62 -2.80
C THR A 206 -35.32 -8.34 -3.57
N PHE A 207 -34.66 -8.49 -4.72
CA PHE A 207 -34.36 -7.40 -5.63
C PHE A 207 -35.05 -7.66 -6.96
N GLN A 208 -35.68 -6.65 -7.55
CA GLN A 208 -36.52 -6.85 -8.72
C GLN A 208 -36.07 -5.96 -9.87
N ALA A 209 -36.18 -6.48 -11.09
CA ALA A 209 -36.00 -5.70 -12.31
C ALA A 209 -36.99 -6.14 -13.38
N LYS A 210 -37.26 -5.22 -14.31
CA LYS A 210 -37.96 -5.54 -15.56
C LYS A 210 -36.95 -6.14 -16.54
N LEU A 211 -37.35 -7.19 -17.23
CA LEU A 211 -36.59 -7.78 -18.34
C LEU A 211 -37.51 -7.81 -19.55
N ASP A 212 -37.03 -7.26 -20.67
CA ASP A 212 -37.84 -7.15 -21.88
C ASP A 212 -38.30 -8.52 -22.38
N GLY A 213 -39.59 -8.60 -22.69
CA GLY A 213 -40.21 -9.84 -23.13
C GLY A 213 -40.45 -10.87 -22.03
N ALA A 214 -40.13 -10.61 -20.76
CA ALA A 214 -40.43 -11.52 -19.64
C ALA A 214 -41.92 -11.47 -19.27
N SER A 215 -42.46 -12.59 -18.76
CA SER A 215 -43.86 -12.68 -18.32
C SER A 215 -44.15 -11.96 -17.01
N LYS A 216 -43.12 -11.67 -16.22
CA LYS A 216 -43.15 -10.96 -14.94
C LYS A 216 -41.78 -10.37 -14.65
N ASN A 217 -41.69 -9.45 -13.69
CA ASN A 217 -40.41 -8.96 -13.19
C ASN A 217 -39.54 -10.13 -12.70
N ILE A 218 -38.26 -10.09 -13.04
CA ILE A 218 -37.29 -10.99 -12.42
C ILE A 218 -37.15 -10.59 -10.95
N LYS A 219 -37.08 -11.58 -10.07
CA LYS A 219 -36.83 -11.39 -8.64
C LYS A 219 -35.61 -12.20 -8.26
N GLY A 220 -34.62 -11.53 -7.69
CA GLY A 220 -33.37 -12.09 -7.23
C GLY A 220 -33.28 -12.07 -5.72
N HIS A 221 -32.56 -13.04 -5.15
CA HIS A 221 -32.19 -13.07 -3.73
C HIS A 221 -30.74 -13.57 -3.58
N ILE A 222 -30.14 -13.32 -2.43
CA ILE A 222 -28.89 -13.96 -2.01
C ILE A 222 -29.22 -15.23 -1.21
N LYS A 223 -28.34 -16.24 -1.23
CA LYS A 223 -28.60 -17.52 -0.56
C LYS A 223 -28.46 -17.45 0.96
N GLU A 224 -27.54 -16.62 1.44
CA GLU A 224 -27.24 -16.45 2.86
C GLU A 224 -27.16 -14.97 3.21
N ASP A 225 -27.35 -14.63 4.49
CA ASP A 225 -27.20 -13.26 4.97
C ASP A 225 -25.82 -12.73 4.63
N PHE A 226 -25.77 -11.51 4.08
CA PHE A 226 -24.52 -10.85 3.85
C PHE A 226 -24.11 -10.03 5.07
N ILE A 227 -22.99 -10.43 5.66
CA ILE A 227 -22.40 -9.79 6.84
C ILE A 227 -21.02 -9.27 6.45
N LEU A 228 -20.86 -7.96 6.45
CA LEU A 228 -19.56 -7.33 6.26
C LEU A 228 -18.77 -7.38 7.58
N LYS A 229 -17.54 -7.89 7.53
CA LYS A 229 -16.61 -7.94 8.66
C LYS A 229 -15.44 -6.99 8.42
N TYR A 230 -15.27 -5.99 9.30
CA TYR A 230 -14.26 -4.95 9.17
C TYR A 230 -13.71 -4.55 10.54
N TYR A 231 -12.53 -3.92 10.55
CA TYR A 231 -11.99 -3.29 11.75
C TYR A 231 -12.63 -1.91 11.91
N LEU A 232 -13.05 -1.53 13.13
CA LEU A 232 -13.71 -0.25 13.35
C LEU A 232 -12.81 0.93 12.96
N SER A 233 -11.50 0.80 13.18
CA SER A 233 -10.49 1.77 12.74
C SER A 233 -10.33 1.90 11.22
N GLU A 234 -10.86 0.94 10.47
CA GLU A 234 -10.83 0.86 9.01
C GLU A 234 -12.25 0.94 8.42
N GLU A 235 -13.22 1.49 9.18
CA GLU A 235 -14.58 1.66 8.66
C GLU A 235 -14.57 2.58 7.44
N THR A 236 -14.82 1.99 6.27
CA THR A 236 -15.04 2.72 5.03
C THR A 236 -16.54 2.89 4.80
N ASN A 237 -16.90 4.06 4.26
CA ASN A 237 -18.17 4.21 3.59
C ASN A 237 -18.21 3.27 2.37
N TYR A 238 -19.38 2.72 2.08
CA TYR A 238 -19.59 1.83 0.94
C TYR A 238 -20.89 2.16 0.22
N LYS A 239 -20.92 1.83 -1.07
CA LYS A 239 -22.11 1.83 -1.91
C LYS A 239 -22.39 0.42 -2.38
N MET A 240 -23.66 0.06 -2.45
CA MET A 240 -24.10 -1.22 -3.00
C MET A 240 -24.91 -0.98 -4.27
N PHE A 241 -24.63 -1.75 -5.32
CA PHE A 241 -25.44 -1.73 -6.53
C PHE A 241 -25.57 -3.12 -7.13
N ILE A 242 -26.65 -3.30 -7.87
CA ILE A 242 -26.96 -4.54 -8.57
C ILE A 242 -26.44 -4.43 -9.99
N GLN A 243 -25.63 -5.40 -10.38
CA GLN A 243 -25.22 -5.64 -11.75
C GLN A 243 -25.92 -6.90 -12.25
N TRP A 244 -26.93 -6.73 -13.11
CA TRP A 244 -27.60 -7.83 -13.78
C TRP A 244 -26.70 -8.41 -14.89
N ASP A 245 -26.74 -9.72 -15.08
CA ASP A 245 -26.08 -10.39 -16.22
C ASP A 245 -26.87 -10.11 -17.53
N ASP A 246 -26.34 -10.50 -18.69
CA ASP A 246 -27.11 -10.55 -19.94
C ASP A 246 -28.09 -11.74 -19.89
N LEU A 247 -29.30 -11.47 -19.41
CA LEU A 247 -30.29 -12.51 -19.10
C LEU A 247 -31.11 -12.92 -20.33
N LYS A 248 -31.13 -14.23 -20.58
CA LYS A 248 -31.94 -14.84 -21.65
C LYS A 248 -33.12 -15.59 -21.07
N LEU A 249 -34.29 -15.39 -21.69
CA LEU A 249 -35.52 -16.11 -21.33
C LEU A 249 -35.57 -17.48 -22.02
N PRO A 250 -36.18 -18.50 -21.38
CA PRO A 250 -36.72 -18.49 -20.03
C PRO A 250 -35.62 -18.59 -18.97
N ILE A 251 -35.84 -17.97 -17.82
CA ILE A 251 -34.97 -18.09 -16.65
C ILE A 251 -35.56 -19.14 -15.72
N LYS A 252 -34.73 -20.07 -15.24
CA LYS A 252 -35.12 -21.06 -14.23
C LYS A 252 -34.88 -20.56 -12.82
N ALA A 253 -35.68 -21.03 -11.87
CA ALA A 253 -35.43 -20.86 -10.44
C ALA A 253 -33.96 -21.21 -10.10
N ASN A 254 -33.36 -20.45 -9.18
CA ASN A 254 -31.96 -20.58 -8.78
C ASN A 254 -30.91 -20.32 -9.88
N SER A 255 -31.31 -19.90 -11.09
CA SER A 255 -30.34 -19.37 -12.06
C SER A 255 -29.72 -18.09 -11.54
N ARG A 256 -28.42 -17.89 -11.79
CA ARG A 256 -27.76 -16.63 -11.44
C ARG A 256 -28.32 -15.50 -12.32
N LEU A 257 -28.74 -14.42 -11.68
CA LEU A 257 -29.27 -13.22 -12.34
C LEU A 257 -28.22 -12.11 -12.49
N GLY A 258 -27.11 -12.21 -11.75
CA GLY A 258 -26.08 -11.20 -11.69
C GLY A 258 -25.43 -11.16 -10.32
N PHE A 259 -25.02 -9.96 -9.90
CA PHE A 259 -24.33 -9.73 -8.64
C PHE A 259 -24.79 -8.46 -7.94
N ILE A 260 -24.67 -8.45 -6.61
CA ILE A 260 -24.60 -7.23 -5.82
C ILE A 260 -23.13 -6.93 -5.60
N LYS A 261 -22.67 -5.74 -6.00
CA LYS A 261 -21.31 -5.28 -5.73
C LYS A 261 -21.33 -4.31 -4.56
N VAL A 262 -20.40 -4.51 -3.63
CA VAL A 262 -20.13 -3.61 -2.52
C VAL A 262 -18.82 -2.91 -2.85
N ILE A 263 -18.86 -1.59 -2.94
CA ILE A 263 -17.73 -0.79 -3.41
C ILE A 263 -17.42 0.31 -2.38
N SER A 264 -16.15 0.58 -2.12
CA SER A 264 -15.68 1.69 -1.28
C SER A 264 -15.92 3.05 -1.96
N GLU A 265 -15.71 4.16 -1.26
CA GLU A 265 -15.72 5.49 -1.90
C GLU A 265 -14.62 5.65 -2.95
N GLU A 266 -13.49 4.97 -2.77
CA GLU A 266 -12.36 4.95 -3.70
C GLU A 266 -12.57 4.01 -4.91
N SER A 267 -13.79 3.51 -5.09
CA SER A 267 -14.17 2.62 -6.19
C SER A 267 -13.52 1.22 -6.16
N GLU A 268 -12.97 0.81 -5.03
CA GLU A 268 -12.48 -0.56 -4.81
C GLU A 268 -13.63 -1.51 -4.53
N VAL A 269 -13.62 -2.70 -5.14
CA VAL A 269 -14.64 -3.73 -4.90
C VAL A 269 -14.33 -4.44 -3.58
N LEU A 270 -15.12 -4.14 -2.55
CA LEU A 270 -15.02 -4.75 -1.22
C LEU A 270 -15.58 -6.17 -1.20
N ASP A 271 -16.70 -6.40 -1.89
CA ASP A 271 -17.32 -7.73 -1.99
C ASP A 271 -18.23 -7.84 -3.24
N LYS A 272 -18.54 -9.07 -3.64
CA LYS A 272 -19.37 -9.41 -4.78
C LYS A 272 -20.24 -10.63 -4.49
N LEU A 273 -21.54 -10.38 -4.35
CA LEU A 273 -22.52 -11.40 -3.95
C LEU A 273 -23.33 -11.87 -5.16
N PRO A 274 -23.39 -13.18 -5.44
CA PRO A 274 -24.24 -13.69 -6.53
C PRO A 274 -25.73 -13.56 -6.19
N LEU A 275 -26.50 -13.06 -7.15
CA LEU A 275 -27.95 -12.92 -7.07
C LEU A 275 -28.61 -14.08 -7.83
N TYR A 276 -29.60 -14.75 -7.22
CA TYR A 276 -30.26 -15.93 -7.79
C TYR A 276 -31.76 -15.73 -7.96
N ALA A 277 -32.31 -16.25 -9.06
CA ALA A 277 -33.73 -16.18 -9.36
C ALA A 277 -34.56 -16.89 -8.28
N THR A 278 -35.57 -16.21 -7.74
CA THR A 278 -36.48 -16.80 -6.74
C THR A 278 -37.45 -17.82 -7.36
N GLY A 279 -37.57 -17.86 -8.69
CA GLY A 279 -38.49 -18.75 -9.39
C GLY A 279 -38.34 -18.65 -10.91
N ASP A 280 -39.05 -19.52 -11.63
CA ASP A 280 -39.07 -19.52 -13.09
C ASP A 280 -39.70 -18.22 -13.65
N VAL A 281 -39.09 -17.66 -14.69
CA VAL A 281 -39.57 -16.51 -15.46
C VAL A 281 -39.55 -16.88 -16.94
N ASN A 282 -40.72 -17.02 -17.52
CA ASN A 282 -40.89 -17.38 -18.92
C ASN A 282 -40.98 -16.14 -19.81
N ARG A 283 -40.97 -16.35 -21.13
CA ARG A 283 -41.36 -15.33 -22.10
C ARG A 283 -42.82 -14.90 -21.86
N SER A 284 -43.10 -13.61 -22.03
CA SER A 284 -44.46 -13.08 -22.15
C SER A 284 -45.14 -13.70 -23.37
N PHE A 285 -46.47 -13.76 -23.35
CA PHE A 285 -47.25 -14.35 -24.43
C PHE A 285 -46.94 -13.72 -25.81
N LEU A 286 -46.87 -12.39 -25.88
CA LEU A 286 -46.53 -11.66 -27.11
C LEU A 286 -45.12 -11.97 -27.61
N ARG A 287 -44.14 -12.12 -26.70
CA ARG A 287 -42.77 -12.48 -27.09
C ARG A 287 -42.66 -13.92 -27.54
N PHE A 288 -43.37 -14.82 -26.87
CA PHE A 288 -43.46 -16.22 -27.27
C PHE A 288 -44.03 -16.37 -28.68
N LEU A 289 -45.11 -15.65 -29.02
CA LEU A 289 -45.68 -15.66 -30.37
C LEU A 289 -44.70 -15.10 -31.40
N LYS A 290 -44.05 -13.96 -31.12
CA LYS A 290 -43.06 -13.38 -32.05
C LYS A 290 -41.92 -14.36 -32.35
N ASP A 291 -41.40 -15.05 -31.34
CA ASP A 291 -40.30 -16.02 -31.51
C ASP A 291 -40.76 -17.32 -32.24
N LEU A 292 -42.08 -17.58 -32.36
CA LEU A 292 -42.63 -18.78 -33.02
C LEU A 292 -42.94 -18.57 -34.50
N PHE A 293 -43.22 -17.32 -34.89
CA PHE A 293 -43.69 -16.94 -36.23
C PHE A 293 -42.69 -16.07 -37.02
N LEU A 294 -41.50 -15.83 -36.47
CA LEU A 294 -40.32 -15.23 -37.11
C LEU A 294 -39.15 -16.19 -36.99
#